data_AF-A0A674K5A7-F1
#
_entry.id   AF-A0A674K5A7-F1
#
_cell.length_a   1.000
_cell.length_b   1.000
_cell.length_c   1.000
_cell.angle_alpha   90.00
_cell.angle_beta   90.00
_cell.angle_gamma   90.00
#
_symmetry.space_group_name_H-M   'P 1'
#
loop_
_entity.id
_entity.type
_entity.pdbx_description
1 polymer ?
#
loop_
_entity_poly.entity_id
_entity_poly.type
_entity_poly.pdbx_seq_one_letter_code
_entity_poly.pdbx_strand_id
1 'polypeptide(L)'
;QGAQPPGKCWQKVLYERQPFPDNYVDHRFLEELRKNIYARKYQYWAVVFESGVVIQQLCSVCVFVVIWWYMDNGLLTPQWLFGAGLASSLIGYVLFDVIDLGVGRKESGRTRWADLKSTLVFIAFTYGFSPVLKTLTESISTDTIYAMSVLMLLGHLIFFDYGANAAIVSSTLSLNMAIFASVCLASRLPRSLHTFAMVTFAIQMFALWPMLQKKLKARTPRCYVGVTLLFALSALAGLLTVSGVAALLFALLLVSISCLCPYCLIRLQLLKDNIHGPWDEAEIKDDLSRFLM
;
A
#
# COMPACT_ATOMS: atom_id res chain seq x y z
N GLN A 1 -7.35 -58.25 -4.78
CA GLN A 1 -5.96 -58.31 -5.28
C GLN A 1 -6.03 -58.70 -6.75
N GLY A 2 -6.06 -57.72 -7.67
CA GLY A 2 -6.10 -58.00 -9.11
C GLY A 2 -4.69 -58.28 -9.61
N ALA A 3 -4.47 -59.45 -10.19
CA ALA A 3 -3.17 -59.87 -10.71
C ALA A 3 -2.72 -58.97 -11.88
N GLN A 4 -1.48 -58.50 -11.85
CA GLN A 4 -0.85 -57.76 -12.95
C GLN A 4 -0.73 -58.69 -14.18
N PRO A 5 -1.22 -58.29 -15.37
CA PRO A 5 -1.02 -59.06 -16.59
C PRO A 5 0.48 -59.12 -16.94
N PRO A 6 1.02 -60.29 -17.34
CA PRO A 6 2.44 -60.44 -17.61
C PRO A 6 2.82 -59.65 -18.88
N GLY A 7 3.65 -58.63 -18.73
CA GLY A 7 4.41 -58.04 -19.84
C GLY A 7 4.20 -56.55 -20.14
N LYS A 8 3.24 -55.85 -19.52
CA LYS A 8 3.10 -54.39 -19.67
C LYS A 8 2.92 -53.69 -18.32
N CYS A 9 3.84 -52.80 -17.99
CA CYS A 9 3.69 -51.87 -16.86
C CYS A 9 2.72 -50.76 -17.24
N TRP A 10 1.90 -50.32 -16.29
CA TRP A 10 1.04 -49.15 -16.46
C TRP A 10 1.90 -47.91 -16.75
N GLN A 11 1.44 -47.06 -17.68
CA GLN A 11 2.11 -45.82 -18.07
C GLN A 11 1.17 -44.63 -17.92
N LYS A 12 1.67 -43.49 -17.47
CA LYS A 12 0.88 -42.27 -17.30
C LYS A 12 0.75 -41.51 -18.62
N VAL A 13 -0.11 -42.00 -19.53
CA VAL A 13 -0.37 -41.41 -20.85
C VAL A 13 -1.87 -41.16 -21.02
N LEU A 14 -2.25 -39.95 -21.43
CA LEU A 14 -3.66 -39.52 -21.47
C LEU A 14 -4.49 -40.21 -22.57
N TYR A 15 -3.87 -40.52 -23.73
CA TYR A 15 -4.59 -40.96 -24.93
C TYR A 15 -4.28 -42.40 -25.36
N GLU A 16 -3.43 -43.12 -24.64
CA GLU A 16 -3.05 -44.49 -25.01
C GLU A 16 -3.93 -45.52 -24.28
N ARG A 17 -4.54 -46.45 -25.03
CA ARG A 17 -5.34 -47.54 -24.45
C ARG A 17 -4.43 -48.60 -23.83
N GLN A 18 -4.65 -48.90 -22.55
CA GLN A 18 -3.85 -49.84 -21.78
C GLN A 18 -4.71 -50.96 -21.18
N PRO A 19 -4.16 -52.14 -20.89
CA PRO A 19 -4.89 -53.30 -20.37
C PRO A 19 -5.15 -53.20 -18.85
N PHE A 20 -5.53 -52.02 -18.37
CA PHE A 20 -5.87 -51.74 -16.98
C PHE A 20 -7.28 -51.15 -16.92
N PRO A 21 -8.08 -51.47 -15.89
CA PRO A 21 -9.40 -50.85 -15.74
C PRO A 21 -9.26 -49.35 -15.47
N ASP A 22 -10.28 -48.57 -15.83
CA ASP A 22 -10.26 -47.10 -15.74
C ASP A 22 -10.01 -46.56 -14.31
N ASN A 23 -10.28 -47.36 -13.28
CA ASN A 23 -10.04 -47.02 -11.88
C ASN A 23 -8.73 -47.59 -11.31
N TYR A 24 -7.85 -48.13 -12.15
CA TYR A 24 -6.55 -48.64 -11.72
C TYR A 24 -5.64 -47.49 -11.28
N VAL A 25 -5.10 -47.58 -10.07
CA VAL A 25 -4.06 -46.69 -9.55
C VAL A 25 -2.80 -47.50 -9.35
N ASP A 26 -1.70 -47.06 -9.94
CA ASP A 26 -0.43 -47.77 -9.81
C ASP A 26 0.16 -47.66 -8.39
N HIS A 27 0.84 -48.71 -7.93
CA HIS A 27 1.53 -48.74 -6.64
C HIS A 27 2.55 -47.61 -6.45
N ARG A 28 3.16 -47.11 -7.53
CA ARG A 28 4.11 -45.99 -7.50
C ARG A 28 3.46 -44.62 -7.37
N PHE A 29 2.13 -44.54 -7.42
CA PHE A 29 1.40 -43.27 -7.40
C PHE A 29 1.75 -42.38 -6.20
N LEU A 30 1.87 -42.96 -5.01
CA LEU A 30 2.26 -42.21 -3.81
C LEU A 30 3.77 -42.04 -3.67
N GLU A 31 4.58 -42.80 -4.41
CA GLU A 31 6.04 -42.61 -4.45
C GLU A 31 6.42 -41.30 -5.16
N GLU A 32 5.55 -40.82 -6.06
CA GLU A 32 5.70 -39.52 -6.74
C GLU A 32 5.25 -38.32 -5.89
N LEU A 33 4.74 -38.54 -4.66
CA LEU A 33 4.34 -37.48 -3.75
C LEU A 33 5.57 -36.66 -3.33
N ARG A 34 5.53 -35.37 -3.64
CA ARG A 34 6.58 -34.41 -3.28
C ARG A 34 5.99 -33.34 -2.38
N LYS A 35 6.70 -32.97 -1.33
CA LYS A 35 6.26 -31.91 -0.41
C LYS A 35 7.03 -30.63 -0.68
N ASN A 36 6.33 -29.49 -0.64
CA ASN A 36 6.91 -28.16 -0.58
C ASN A 36 7.90 -27.81 -1.72
N ILE A 37 7.68 -28.33 -2.94
CA ILE A 37 8.56 -28.11 -4.10
C ILE A 37 8.78 -26.62 -4.38
N TYR A 38 7.71 -25.82 -4.31
CA TYR A 38 7.73 -24.38 -4.62
C TYR A 38 7.78 -23.48 -3.36
N ALA A 39 8.29 -23.99 -2.24
CA ALA A 39 8.34 -23.21 -1.00
C ALA A 39 9.40 -22.08 -1.09
N ARG A 40 8.93 -20.85 -1.30
CA ARG A 40 9.78 -19.65 -1.35
C ARG A 40 10.28 -19.24 0.04
N LYS A 41 11.57 -19.39 0.35
CA LYS A 41 12.14 -18.96 1.64
C LYS A 41 12.19 -17.44 1.75
N TYR A 42 11.50 -16.87 2.74
CA TYR A 42 11.57 -15.43 3.02
C TYR A 42 12.77 -15.12 3.93
N GLN A 43 13.51 -14.07 3.59
CA GLN A 43 14.56 -13.52 4.45
C GLN A 43 13.93 -12.51 5.41
N TYR A 44 14.18 -12.63 6.71
CA TYR A 44 13.58 -11.75 7.73
C TYR A 44 13.71 -10.27 7.39
N TRP A 45 14.94 -9.80 7.14
CA TRP A 45 15.21 -8.40 6.82
C TRP A 45 14.56 -7.91 5.53
N ALA A 46 14.34 -8.80 4.56
CA ALA A 46 13.61 -8.44 3.34
C ALA A 46 12.13 -8.18 3.65
N VAL A 47 11.50 -9.01 4.50
CA VAL A 47 10.09 -8.81 4.90
C VAL A 47 9.93 -7.56 5.77
N VAL A 48 10.90 -7.28 6.66
CA VAL A 48 10.95 -6.04 7.45
C VAL A 48 11.09 -4.81 6.54
N PHE A 49 11.90 -4.90 5.48
CA PHE A 49 12.03 -3.81 4.51
C PHE A 49 10.72 -3.58 3.74
N GLU A 50 10.03 -4.65 3.34
CA GLU A 50 8.74 -4.56 2.66
C GLU A 50 7.62 -4.02 3.56
N SER A 51 7.61 -4.35 4.86
CA SER A 51 6.63 -3.81 5.82
C SER A 51 6.79 -2.30 6.05
N GLY A 52 7.93 -1.71 5.65
CA GLY A 52 8.15 -0.27 5.63
C GLY A 52 7.08 0.52 4.86
N VAL A 53 6.48 -0.05 3.80
CA VAL A 53 5.42 0.62 3.04
C VAL A 53 4.15 0.76 3.88
N VAL A 54 3.84 -0.24 4.69
CA VAL A 54 2.70 -0.22 5.62
C VAL A 54 2.93 0.80 6.72
N ILE A 55 4.14 0.84 7.29
CA ILE A 55 4.55 1.82 8.30
C ILE A 55 4.36 3.24 7.76
N GLN A 56 4.78 3.49 6.53
CA GLN A 56 4.62 4.79 5.89
C GLN A 56 3.15 5.23 5.78
N GLN A 57 2.25 4.34 5.35
CA GLN A 57 0.82 4.69 5.24
C GLN A 57 0.19 4.96 6.61
N LEU A 58 0.51 4.14 7.62
CA LEU A 58 0.07 4.37 8.98
C LEU A 58 0.57 5.71 9.54
N CYS A 59 1.83 6.05 9.27
CA CYS A 59 2.40 7.33 9.67
C CYS A 59 1.74 8.50 8.92
N SER A 60 1.41 8.35 7.64
CA SER A 60 0.71 9.38 6.86
C SER A 60 -0.67 9.68 7.43
N VAL A 61 -1.46 8.65 7.75
CA VAL A 61 -2.76 8.82 8.41
C VAL A 61 -2.61 9.45 9.79
N CYS A 62 -1.64 9.00 10.59
CA CYS A 62 -1.39 9.54 11.91
C CYS A 62 -1.00 11.04 11.86
N VAL A 63 -0.02 11.40 11.04
CA VAL A 63 0.42 12.79 10.85
C VAL A 63 -0.73 13.67 10.36
N PHE A 64 -1.55 13.16 9.43
CA PHE A 64 -2.72 13.87 8.95
C PHE A 64 -3.71 14.19 10.08
N VAL A 65 -4.05 13.21 10.92
CA VAL A 65 -4.97 13.38 12.05
C VAL A 65 -4.38 14.30 13.12
N VAL A 66 -3.07 14.19 13.42
CA VAL A 66 -2.39 15.06 14.38
C VAL A 66 -2.38 16.52 13.90
N ILE A 67 -2.11 16.76 12.62
CA ILE A 67 -2.14 18.12 12.05
C ILE A 67 -3.55 18.69 12.08
N TRP A 68 -4.56 17.89 11.74
CA TRP A 68 -5.96 18.28 11.89
C TRP A 68 -6.27 18.69 13.35
N TRP A 69 -5.85 17.88 14.32
CA TRP A 69 -6.05 18.15 15.74
C TRP A 69 -5.35 19.45 16.18
N TYR A 70 -4.12 19.72 15.73
CA TYR A 70 -3.45 21.00 16.02
C TYR A 70 -4.18 22.20 15.41
N MET A 71 -4.79 22.05 14.24
CA MET A 71 -5.57 23.11 13.62
C MET A 71 -6.92 23.34 14.32
N ASP A 72 -7.54 22.28 14.82
CA ASP A 72 -8.80 22.34 15.58
C ASP A 72 -8.60 23.04 16.93
N ASN A 73 -7.50 22.70 17.64
CA ASN A 73 -7.12 23.35 18.90
C ASN A 73 -6.54 24.77 18.73
N GLY A 74 -6.43 25.28 17.49
CA GLY A 74 -5.89 26.61 17.21
C GLY A 74 -4.37 26.76 17.44
N LEU A 75 -3.64 25.66 17.66
CA LEU A 75 -2.19 25.66 17.85
C LEU A 75 -1.42 25.87 16.54
N LEU A 76 -2.01 25.46 15.40
CA LEU A 76 -1.43 25.59 14.07
C LEU A 76 -2.26 26.53 13.21
N THR A 77 -1.65 27.63 12.76
CA THR A 77 -2.32 28.53 11.82
C THR A 77 -2.32 27.93 10.39
N PRO A 78 -3.36 28.16 9.58
CA PRO A 78 -3.42 27.64 8.20
C PRO A 78 -2.30 28.16 7.29
N GLN A 79 -1.82 29.38 7.54
CA GLN A 79 -0.78 30.01 6.72
C GLN A 79 0.55 29.28 6.87
N TRP A 80 0.92 28.91 8.11
CA TRP A 80 2.12 28.12 8.38
C TRP A 80 2.04 26.74 7.73
N LEU A 81 0.90 26.05 7.83
CA LEU A 81 0.71 24.75 7.18
C LEU A 81 0.81 24.87 5.66
N PHE A 82 0.14 25.85 5.07
CA PHE A 82 0.17 26.06 3.62
C PHE A 82 1.57 26.45 3.14
N GLY A 83 2.27 27.36 3.83
CA GLY A 83 3.63 27.74 3.50
C GLY A 83 4.62 26.58 3.60
N ALA A 84 4.55 25.80 4.68
CA ALA A 84 5.35 24.58 4.84
C ALA A 84 4.99 23.53 3.78
N GLY A 85 3.72 23.39 3.43
CA GLY A 85 3.22 22.52 2.36
C GLY A 85 3.76 22.89 0.98
N LEU A 86 3.80 24.18 0.64
CA LEU A 86 4.40 24.68 -0.59
C LEU A 86 5.92 24.43 -0.64
N ALA A 87 6.62 24.72 0.45
CA ALA A 87 8.06 24.48 0.54
C ALA A 87 8.39 22.99 0.39
N SER A 88 7.67 22.12 1.10
CA SER A 88 7.84 20.66 1.01
C SER A 88 7.40 20.10 -0.34
N SER A 89 6.39 20.67 -0.99
CA SER A 89 6.01 20.29 -2.37
C SER A 89 7.07 20.67 -3.39
N LEU A 90 7.70 21.84 -3.24
CA LEU A 90 8.81 22.27 -4.09
C LEU A 90 10.03 21.35 -3.90
N ILE A 91 10.42 21.09 -2.65
CA ILE A 91 11.49 20.15 -2.31
C ILE A 91 11.18 18.75 -2.87
N GLY A 92 9.94 18.28 -2.67
CA GLY A 92 9.47 17.00 -3.18
C GLY A 92 9.52 16.91 -4.71
N TYR A 93 9.14 17.98 -5.42
CA TYR A 93 9.23 18.05 -6.89
C TYR A 93 10.66 17.97 -7.38
N VAL A 94 11.58 18.73 -6.77
CA VAL A 94 13.01 18.67 -7.10
C VAL A 94 13.57 17.29 -6.81
N LEU A 95 13.27 16.72 -5.65
CA LEU A 95 13.73 15.39 -5.25
C LEU A 95 13.18 14.31 -6.19
N PHE A 96 11.91 14.41 -6.59
CA PHE A 96 11.30 13.50 -7.56
C PHE A 96 12.02 13.56 -8.92
N ASP A 97 12.29 14.76 -9.43
CA ASP A 97 12.99 14.97 -10.70
C ASP A 97 14.43 14.43 -10.66
N VAL A 98 15.13 14.65 -9.55
CA VAL A 98 16.50 14.16 -9.33
C VAL A 98 16.55 12.64 -9.23
N ILE A 99 15.64 12.03 -8.46
CA ILE A 99 15.56 10.56 -8.32
C ILE A 99 15.22 9.89 -9.65
N ASP A 100 14.35 10.52 -10.43
CA ASP A 100 13.91 9.99 -11.72
C ASP A 100 14.90 10.30 -12.86
N LEU A 101 15.96 11.09 -12.60
CA LEU A 101 16.96 11.53 -13.59
C LEU A 101 16.33 12.16 -14.85
N GLY A 102 15.14 12.74 -14.69
CA GLY A 102 14.32 13.28 -15.78
C GLY A 102 13.81 12.25 -16.81
N VAL A 103 13.90 10.95 -16.55
CA VAL A 103 13.46 9.89 -17.47
C VAL A 103 11.95 9.96 -17.71
N GLY A 104 11.15 9.99 -16.64
CA GLY A 104 9.69 10.07 -16.75
C GLY A 104 9.21 11.38 -17.37
N ARG A 105 9.96 12.49 -17.22
CA ARG A 105 9.66 13.73 -17.93
C ARG A 105 9.90 13.60 -19.43
N LYS A 106 10.98 12.94 -19.86
CA LYS A 106 11.26 12.68 -21.28
C LYS A 106 10.18 11.80 -21.90
N GLU A 107 9.73 10.77 -21.18
CA GLU A 107 8.65 9.87 -21.64
C GLU A 107 7.29 10.58 -21.73
N SER A 108 6.95 11.42 -20.73
CA SER A 108 5.67 12.13 -20.71
C SER A 108 5.62 13.34 -21.66
N GLY A 109 6.76 13.84 -22.14
CA GLY A 109 6.84 15.06 -22.98
C GLY A 109 6.34 16.35 -22.29
N ARG A 110 6.10 16.31 -20.98
CA ARG A 110 5.42 17.37 -20.24
C ARG A 110 6.41 18.41 -19.72
N THR A 111 6.11 19.70 -19.91
CA THR A 111 6.99 20.80 -19.52
C THR A 111 6.78 21.22 -18.07
N ARG A 112 7.81 21.81 -17.44
CA ARG A 112 7.71 22.39 -16.08
C ARG A 112 6.63 23.46 -15.97
N TRP A 113 6.38 24.19 -17.06
CA TRP A 113 5.28 25.16 -17.16
C TRP A 113 3.90 24.50 -17.10
N ALA A 114 3.72 23.33 -17.73
CA ALA A 114 2.47 22.59 -17.64
C ALA A 114 2.21 22.09 -16.21
N ASP A 115 3.25 21.62 -15.51
CA ASP A 115 3.16 21.24 -14.09
C ASP A 115 2.77 22.43 -13.22
N LEU A 116 3.48 23.56 -13.36
CA LEU A 116 3.17 24.78 -12.62
C LEU A 116 1.74 25.26 -12.90
N LYS A 117 1.30 25.22 -14.16
CA LYS A 117 -0.08 25.56 -14.54
C LYS A 117 -1.08 24.63 -13.85
N SER A 118 -0.85 23.31 -13.87
CA SER A 118 -1.73 22.36 -13.19
C SER A 118 -1.77 22.58 -11.68
N THR A 119 -0.63 22.87 -11.04
CA THR A 119 -0.57 23.19 -9.62
C THR A 119 -1.32 24.47 -9.29
N LEU A 120 -1.17 25.52 -10.10
CA LEU A 120 -1.86 26.79 -9.89
C LEU A 120 -3.37 26.66 -10.09
N VAL A 121 -3.80 25.91 -11.11
CA VAL A 121 -5.21 25.55 -11.32
C VAL A 121 -5.73 24.79 -10.09
N PHE A 122 -5.02 23.77 -9.62
CA PHE A 122 -5.41 23.01 -8.45
C PHE A 122 -5.56 23.88 -7.18
N ILE A 123 -4.61 24.77 -6.91
CA ILE A 123 -4.67 25.71 -5.78
C ILE A 123 -5.87 26.65 -5.92
N ALA A 124 -6.07 27.25 -7.09
CA ALA A 124 -7.16 28.19 -7.33
C ALA A 124 -8.53 27.54 -7.18
N PHE A 125 -8.71 26.34 -7.74
CA PHE A 125 -9.95 25.58 -7.60
C PHE A 125 -10.19 25.16 -6.15
N THR A 126 -9.19 24.58 -5.47
CA THR A 126 -9.35 24.15 -4.07
C THR A 126 -9.67 25.35 -3.16
N TYR A 127 -9.07 26.51 -3.42
CA TYR A 127 -9.36 27.74 -2.68
C TYR A 127 -10.80 28.22 -2.94
N GLY A 128 -11.21 28.29 -4.21
CA GLY A 128 -12.56 28.71 -4.59
C GLY A 128 -13.66 27.80 -4.07
N PHE A 129 -13.42 26.48 -4.03
CA PHE A 129 -14.37 25.49 -3.50
C PHE A 129 -14.29 25.31 -1.98
N SER A 130 -13.30 25.89 -1.30
CA SER A 130 -13.13 25.72 0.16
C SER A 130 -14.36 26.10 0.99
N PRO A 131 -15.13 27.18 0.68
CA PRO A 131 -16.35 27.48 1.43
C PRO A 131 -17.42 26.41 1.22
N VAL A 132 -17.55 25.89 -0.01
CA VAL A 132 -18.52 24.84 -0.35
C VAL A 132 -18.18 23.55 0.37
N LEU A 133 -16.91 23.14 0.39
CA LEU A 133 -16.44 21.94 1.10
C LEU A 133 -16.72 22.03 2.61
N LYS A 134 -16.58 23.24 3.17
CA LYS A 134 -16.91 23.50 4.56
C LYS A 134 -18.42 23.35 4.83
N THR A 135 -19.27 23.99 4.03
CA THR A 135 -20.73 24.01 4.27
C THR A 135 -21.42 22.71 3.88
N LEU A 136 -20.84 21.90 2.98
CA LEU A 136 -21.46 20.66 2.46
C LEU A 136 -21.89 19.69 3.56
N THR A 137 -21.07 19.58 4.60
CA THR A 137 -21.28 18.61 5.67
C THR A 137 -21.74 19.27 6.96
N GLU A 138 -22.05 20.57 6.96
CA GLU A 138 -22.42 21.34 8.15
C GLU A 138 -23.67 20.79 8.86
N SER A 139 -24.66 20.33 8.08
CA SER A 139 -25.91 19.75 8.58
C SER A 139 -25.75 18.35 9.21
N ILE A 140 -24.60 17.70 9.02
CA ILE A 140 -24.31 16.38 9.57
C ILE A 140 -23.68 16.55 10.96
N SER A 141 -24.02 15.67 11.90
CA SER A 141 -23.46 15.72 13.26
C SER A 141 -21.94 15.47 13.27
N THR A 142 -21.26 16.07 14.24
CA THR A 142 -19.80 15.92 14.43
C THR A 142 -19.40 14.47 14.66
N ASP A 143 -20.18 13.74 15.47
CA ASP A 143 -19.87 12.36 15.86
C ASP A 143 -19.94 11.41 14.65
N THR A 144 -20.94 11.62 13.78
CA THR A 144 -21.06 10.82 12.56
C THR A 144 -19.95 11.16 11.56
N ILE A 145 -19.53 12.43 11.48
CA ILE A 145 -18.39 12.84 10.66
C ILE A 145 -17.10 12.18 11.15
N TYR A 146 -16.85 12.14 12.45
CA TYR A 146 -15.67 11.45 13.00
C TYR A 146 -15.73 9.94 12.73
N ALA A 147 -16.87 9.30 12.97
CA ALA A 147 -17.05 7.88 12.69
C ALA A 147 -16.81 7.56 11.20
N MET A 148 -17.42 8.32 10.29
CA MET A 148 -17.23 8.15 8.85
C MET A 148 -15.79 8.41 8.42
N SER A 149 -15.13 9.41 8.98
CA SER A 149 -13.73 9.71 8.66
C SER A 149 -12.80 8.59 9.12
N VAL A 150 -13.02 8.01 10.30
CA VAL A 150 -12.27 6.84 10.77
C VAL A 150 -12.49 5.64 9.85
N LEU A 151 -13.74 5.33 9.51
CA LEU A 151 -14.05 4.21 8.59
C LEU A 151 -13.39 4.40 7.21
N MET A 152 -13.36 5.63 6.71
CA MET A 152 -12.79 5.94 5.40
C MET A 152 -11.26 5.95 5.43
N LEU A 153 -10.62 6.40 6.52
CA LEU A 153 -9.18 6.24 6.70
C LEU A 153 -8.77 4.77 6.88
N LEU A 154 -9.59 3.96 7.56
CA LEU A 154 -9.37 2.51 7.63
C LEU A 154 -9.54 1.85 6.26
N GLY A 155 -10.58 2.22 5.52
CA GLY A 155 -10.78 1.78 4.13
C GLY A 155 -9.60 2.16 3.23
N HIS A 156 -9.11 3.40 3.35
CA HIS A 156 -7.90 3.83 2.66
C HIS A 156 -6.72 2.90 2.93
N LEU A 157 -6.45 2.57 4.20
CA LEU A 157 -5.38 1.65 4.59
C LEU A 157 -5.58 0.22 4.07
N ILE A 158 -6.82 -0.28 3.97
CA ILE A 158 -7.13 -1.63 3.49
C ILE A 158 -6.95 -1.73 1.96
N PHE A 159 -7.47 -0.74 1.23
CA PHE A 159 -7.50 -0.76 -0.24
C PHE A 159 -6.24 -0.18 -0.90
N PHE A 160 -5.29 0.33 -0.12
CA PHE A 160 -4.05 0.91 -0.61
C PHE A 160 -3.17 -0.13 -1.31
N ASP A 161 -2.51 0.28 -2.40
CA ASP A 161 -1.57 -0.58 -3.13
C ASP A 161 -0.19 -0.64 -2.48
N TYR A 162 -0.01 -1.66 -1.64
CA TYR A 162 1.28 -1.98 -1.01
C TYR A 162 2.25 -2.73 -1.93
N GLY A 163 1.92 -2.96 -3.21
CA GLY A 163 2.73 -3.74 -4.15
C GLY A 163 2.34 -5.22 -4.22
N ALA A 164 1.15 -5.58 -3.73
CA ALA A 164 0.59 -6.91 -3.91
C ALA A 164 -0.29 -6.92 -5.17
N ASN A 165 -0.07 -7.88 -6.08
CA ASN A 165 -0.96 -8.15 -7.22
C ASN A 165 -2.27 -8.81 -6.71
N ALA A 166 -3.00 -8.14 -5.83
CA ALA A 166 -4.23 -8.61 -5.23
C ALA A 166 -5.42 -7.90 -5.89
N ALA A 167 -6.41 -8.66 -6.35
CA ALA A 167 -7.60 -8.14 -7.02
C ALA A 167 -8.45 -7.19 -6.15
N ILE A 168 -8.24 -7.21 -4.82
CA ILE A 168 -8.98 -6.39 -3.86
C ILE A 168 -8.43 -4.94 -3.81
N VAL A 169 -7.20 -4.72 -4.27
CA VAL A 169 -6.48 -3.45 -4.11
C VAL A 169 -6.79 -2.50 -5.27
N SER A 170 -7.21 -1.27 -4.97
CA SER A 170 -7.46 -0.24 -5.97
C SER A 170 -6.94 1.11 -5.50
N SER A 171 -5.89 1.61 -6.16
CA SER A 171 -5.28 2.91 -5.86
C SER A 171 -6.28 4.06 -5.93
N THR A 172 -7.23 4.01 -6.87
CA THR A 172 -8.25 5.05 -7.02
C THR A 172 -9.26 5.01 -5.87
N LEU A 173 -9.71 3.82 -5.48
CA LEU A 173 -10.64 3.65 -4.37
C LEU A 173 -10.02 4.15 -3.06
N SER A 174 -8.79 3.72 -2.78
CA SER A 174 -8.05 4.10 -1.59
C SER A 174 -7.84 5.62 -1.51
N LEU A 175 -7.47 6.27 -2.62
CA LEU A 175 -7.29 7.72 -2.67
C LEU A 175 -8.62 8.47 -2.46
N ASN A 176 -9.71 8.00 -3.09
CA ASN A 176 -11.03 8.61 -2.91
C ASN A 176 -11.49 8.54 -1.45
N MET A 177 -11.26 7.42 -0.77
CA MET A 177 -11.58 7.26 0.66
C MET A 177 -10.78 8.24 1.53
N ALA A 178 -9.48 8.38 1.28
CA ALA A 178 -8.64 9.33 2.01
C ALA A 178 -9.07 10.79 1.79
N ILE A 179 -9.37 11.17 0.56
CA ILE A 179 -9.84 12.53 0.25
C ILE A 179 -11.21 12.78 0.90
N PHE A 180 -12.13 11.84 0.84
CA PHE A 180 -13.43 11.97 1.48
C PHE A 180 -13.30 12.16 2.99
N ALA A 181 -12.50 11.32 3.67
CA ALA A 181 -12.21 11.49 5.10
C ALA A 181 -11.60 12.87 5.40
N SER A 182 -10.69 13.31 4.53
CA SER A 182 -10.01 14.60 4.68
C SER A 182 -10.97 15.78 4.57
N VAL A 183 -11.90 15.73 3.62
CA VAL A 183 -12.94 16.75 3.45
C VAL A 183 -13.90 16.75 4.64
N CYS A 184 -14.32 15.58 5.12
CA CYS A 184 -15.18 15.43 6.30
C CYS A 184 -14.53 16.04 7.56
N LEU A 185 -13.25 15.80 7.80
CA LEU A 185 -12.53 16.40 8.94
C LEU A 185 -12.30 17.91 8.71
N ALA A 186 -11.92 18.31 7.50
CA ALA A 186 -11.62 19.69 7.17
C ALA A 186 -12.84 20.63 7.25
N SER A 187 -14.05 20.11 7.11
CA SER A 187 -15.29 20.91 7.21
C SER A 187 -15.61 21.37 8.64
N ARG A 188 -15.10 20.64 9.64
CA ARG A 188 -15.30 20.97 11.06
C ARG A 188 -14.40 22.13 11.54
N LEU A 189 -13.44 22.56 10.72
CA LEU A 189 -12.51 23.61 11.06
C LEU A 189 -13.14 25.02 10.96
N PRO A 190 -12.65 25.99 11.76
CA PRO A 190 -13.36 27.24 12.02
C PRO A 190 -13.45 28.20 10.83
N ARG A 191 -12.49 28.21 9.89
CA ARG A 191 -12.56 29.08 8.69
C ARG A 191 -12.30 28.30 7.41
N SER A 192 -12.82 28.79 6.28
CA SER A 192 -12.58 28.21 4.95
C SER A 192 -11.09 28.06 4.61
N LEU A 193 -10.25 28.97 5.09
CA LEU A 193 -8.79 28.87 4.96
C LEU A 193 -8.20 27.62 5.63
N HIS A 194 -8.77 27.18 6.77
CA HIS A 194 -8.34 25.95 7.43
C HIS A 194 -8.70 24.74 6.56
N THR A 195 -9.92 24.72 6.01
CA THR A 195 -10.39 23.67 5.11
C THR A 195 -9.53 23.58 3.85
N PHE A 196 -9.23 24.73 3.22
CA PHE A 196 -8.33 24.82 2.07
C PHE A 196 -6.94 24.24 2.37
N ALA A 197 -6.32 24.65 3.49
CA ALA A 197 -4.99 24.18 3.86
C ALA A 197 -4.98 22.67 4.14
N MET A 198 -6.00 22.17 4.85
CA MET A 198 -6.11 20.73 5.16
C MET A 198 -6.34 19.85 3.94
N VAL A 199 -7.21 20.26 3.01
CA VAL A 199 -7.46 19.49 1.78
C VAL A 199 -6.24 19.50 0.86
N THR A 200 -5.53 20.64 0.79
CA THR A 200 -4.25 20.73 0.07
C THR A 200 -3.21 19.79 0.69
N PHE A 201 -3.10 19.80 2.01
CA PHE A 201 -2.19 18.92 2.74
C PHE A 201 -2.56 17.44 2.59
N ALA A 202 -3.85 17.10 2.57
CA ALA A 202 -4.32 15.75 2.34
C ALA A 202 -3.83 15.18 1.00
N ILE A 203 -3.92 15.97 -0.07
CA ILE A 203 -3.43 15.55 -1.39
C ILE A 203 -1.90 15.40 -1.39
N GLN A 204 -1.20 16.25 -0.67
CA GLN A 204 0.24 16.12 -0.50
C GLN A 204 0.61 14.81 0.23
N MET A 205 -0.11 14.46 1.30
CA MET A 205 0.18 13.30 2.13
C MET A 205 -0.30 11.97 1.55
N PHE A 206 -1.47 11.93 0.90
CA PHE A 206 -2.09 10.68 0.43
C PHE A 206 -1.87 10.41 -1.06
N ALA A 207 -1.53 11.42 -1.86
CA ALA A 207 -1.25 11.23 -3.29
C ALA A 207 0.23 11.45 -3.62
N LEU A 208 0.77 12.64 -3.33
CA LEU A 208 2.13 13.01 -3.76
C LEU A 208 3.22 12.25 -2.99
N TRP A 209 3.07 12.14 -1.68
CA TRP A 209 4.04 11.49 -0.80
C TRP A 209 4.24 9.99 -1.12
N PRO A 210 3.19 9.15 -1.29
CA PRO A 210 3.38 7.75 -1.64
C PRO A 210 4.04 7.55 -3.02
N MET A 211 3.75 8.42 -3.99
CA MET A 211 4.40 8.37 -5.32
C MET A 211 5.90 8.62 -5.22
N LEU A 212 6.31 9.64 -4.44
CA LEU A 212 7.72 9.93 -4.18
C LEU A 212 8.41 8.75 -3.49
N GLN A 213 7.76 8.14 -2.51
CA GLN A 213 8.30 6.98 -1.78
C GLN A 213 8.51 5.76 -2.65
N LYS A 214 7.55 5.45 -3.55
CA LYS A 214 7.68 4.32 -4.47
C LYS A 214 8.93 4.46 -5.34
N LYS A 215 9.21 5.67 -5.83
CA LYS A 215 10.42 5.98 -6.60
C LYS A 215 11.69 5.93 -5.74
N LEU A 216 11.64 6.53 -4.54
CA LEU A 216 12.76 6.53 -3.60
C LEU A 216 13.16 5.10 -3.19
N LYS A 217 12.18 4.24 -2.91
CA LYS A 217 12.37 2.83 -2.56
C LYS A 217 13.02 2.05 -3.72
N ALA A 218 12.57 2.29 -4.95
CA ALA A 218 13.08 1.60 -6.13
C ALA A 218 14.52 1.99 -6.51
N ARG A 219 14.90 3.26 -6.34
CA ARG A 219 16.23 3.76 -6.72
C ARG A 219 17.25 3.71 -5.58
N THR A 220 16.85 4.10 -4.38
CA THR A 220 17.77 4.32 -3.25
C THR A 220 17.20 3.72 -1.94
N PRO A 221 17.33 2.40 -1.73
CA PRO A 221 16.70 1.71 -0.60
C PRO A 221 17.21 2.18 0.78
N ARG A 222 18.49 2.57 0.89
CA ARG A 222 19.06 3.08 2.15
C ARG A 222 18.43 4.41 2.58
N CYS A 223 18.26 5.33 1.62
CA CYS A 223 17.63 6.61 1.88
C CYS A 223 16.15 6.42 2.26
N TYR A 224 15.45 5.50 1.59
CA TYR A 224 14.09 5.13 1.93
C TYR A 224 13.93 4.67 3.38
N VAL A 225 14.83 3.81 3.90
CA VAL A 225 14.79 3.38 5.31
C VAL A 225 14.99 4.57 6.25
N GLY A 226 15.98 5.43 5.97
CA GLY A 226 16.22 6.64 6.77
C GLY A 226 15.01 7.58 6.81
N VAL A 227 14.41 7.86 5.65
CA VAL A 227 13.19 8.68 5.54
C VAL A 227 12.01 8.03 6.29
N THR A 228 11.89 6.70 6.25
CA THR A 228 10.83 5.97 6.96
C THR A 228 10.98 6.05 8.47
N LEU A 229 12.20 5.89 8.97
CA LEU A 229 12.47 6.04 10.40
C LEU A 229 12.22 7.47 10.87
N LEU A 230 12.71 8.47 10.14
CA LEU A 230 12.48 9.88 10.48
C LEU A 230 10.99 10.23 10.47
N PHE A 231 10.25 9.75 9.47
CA PHE A 231 8.82 9.99 9.37
C PHE A 231 8.04 9.30 10.51
N ALA A 232 8.37 8.05 10.84
CA ALA A 232 7.79 7.35 11.98
C ALA A 232 8.08 8.05 13.32
N LEU A 233 9.30 8.53 13.53
CA LEU A 233 9.67 9.32 14.71
C LEU A 233 8.88 10.63 14.77
N SER A 234 8.69 11.31 13.64
CA SER A 234 7.90 12.55 13.58
C SER A 234 6.42 12.30 13.91
N ALA A 235 5.83 11.20 13.43
CA ALA A 235 4.46 10.81 13.73
C ALA A 235 4.28 10.48 15.22
N LEU A 236 5.23 9.73 15.79
CA LEU A 236 5.26 9.42 17.22
C LEU A 236 5.42 10.67 18.09
N ALA A 237 6.35 11.57 17.73
CA ALA A 237 6.55 12.84 18.43
C ALA A 237 5.28 13.70 18.40
N GLY A 238 4.62 13.80 17.24
CA GLY A 238 3.33 14.50 17.12
C GLY A 238 2.27 13.88 18.01
N LEU A 239 2.11 12.55 17.97
CA LEU A 239 1.10 11.85 18.77
C LEU A 239 1.37 11.94 20.28
N LEU A 240 2.64 11.99 20.71
CA LEU A 240 3.04 12.19 22.11
C LEU A 240 2.52 13.52 22.66
N THR A 241 2.46 14.57 21.85
CA THR A 241 1.91 15.86 22.28
C THR A 241 0.39 15.84 22.48
N VAL A 242 -0.31 14.91 21.82
CA VAL A 242 -1.77 14.75 21.94
C VAL A 242 -2.10 13.86 23.13
N SER A 243 -1.49 12.66 23.19
CA SER A 243 -1.69 11.71 24.27
C SER A 243 -0.54 10.69 24.33
N GLY A 244 0.07 10.56 25.51
CA GLY A 244 1.11 9.56 25.76
C GLY A 244 0.62 8.12 25.56
N VAL A 245 -0.64 7.84 25.90
CA VAL A 245 -1.23 6.50 25.71
C VAL A 245 -1.39 6.19 24.22
N ALA A 246 -1.91 7.15 23.44
CA ALA A 246 -2.06 6.97 21.99
C ALA A 246 -0.70 6.74 21.31
N ALA A 247 0.32 7.51 21.71
CA ALA A 247 1.67 7.35 21.21
C ALA A 247 2.29 5.99 21.56
N LEU A 248 2.08 5.51 22.78
CA LEU A 248 2.54 4.18 23.19
C LEU A 248 1.86 3.08 22.35
N LEU A 249 0.54 3.14 22.18
CA LEU A 249 -0.20 2.18 21.37
C LEU A 249 0.25 2.21 19.91
N PHE A 250 0.49 3.39 19.35
CA PHE A 250 0.99 3.54 17.99
C PHE A 250 2.42 3.01 17.85
N ALA A 251 3.31 3.26 18.82
CA ALA A 251 4.66 2.70 18.83
C ALA A 251 4.62 1.16 18.85
N LEU A 252 3.79 0.58 19.72
CA LEU A 252 3.59 -0.87 19.80
C LEU A 252 3.04 -1.42 18.48
N LEU A 253 2.10 -0.72 17.83
CA LEU A 253 1.60 -1.10 16.51
C LEU A 253 2.71 -1.10 15.45
N LEU A 254 3.52 -0.05 15.38
CA LEU A 254 4.63 0.05 14.43
C LEU A 254 5.68 -1.04 14.66
N VAL A 255 6.05 -1.32 15.92
CA VAL A 255 6.97 -2.42 16.27
C VAL A 255 6.35 -3.78 15.92
N SER A 256 5.04 -3.94 16.14
CA SER A 256 4.33 -5.17 15.80
C SER A 256 4.32 -5.44 14.30
N ILE A 257 4.06 -4.42 13.48
CA ILE A 257 4.04 -4.56 12.02
C ILE A 257 5.46 -4.71 11.45
N SER A 258 6.43 -3.97 11.99
CA SER A 258 7.81 -4.00 11.50
C SER A 258 8.57 -5.28 11.86
N CYS A 259 8.37 -5.83 13.06
CA CYS A 259 9.19 -6.93 13.58
C CYS A 259 8.38 -8.18 13.92
N LEU A 260 7.28 -8.05 14.68
CA LEU A 260 6.51 -9.21 15.15
C LEU A 260 5.80 -9.92 13.99
N CYS A 261 5.21 -9.18 13.05
CA CYS A 261 4.51 -9.75 11.91
C CYS A 261 5.48 -10.52 10.98
N PRO A 262 6.63 -9.97 10.55
CA PRO A 262 7.63 -10.74 9.81
C PRO A 262 8.14 -11.98 10.55
N TYR A 263 8.33 -11.88 11.87
CA TYR A 263 8.73 -13.02 12.69
C TYR A 263 7.66 -14.12 12.70
N CYS A 264 6.40 -13.76 12.96
CA CYS A 264 5.26 -14.67 12.94
C CYS A 264 5.08 -15.31 11.56
N LEU A 265 5.19 -14.54 10.47
CA LEU A 265 5.08 -15.04 9.10
C LEU A 265 6.14 -16.11 8.80
N ILE A 266 7.40 -15.89 9.21
CA ILE A 266 8.49 -16.87 9.00
C ILE A 266 8.28 -18.12 9.87
N ARG A 267 7.76 -17.97 11.09
CA ARG A 267 7.43 -19.12 11.95
C ARG A 267 6.28 -19.94 11.37
N LEU A 268 5.22 -19.29 10.90
CA LEU A 268 4.09 -19.96 10.25
C LEU A 268 4.48 -20.63 8.94
N GLN A 269 5.48 -20.10 8.23
CA GLN A 269 5.99 -20.73 7.03
C GLN A 269 6.54 -22.15 7.29
N LEU A 270 7.12 -22.40 8.47
CA LEU A 270 7.62 -23.72 8.84
C LEU A 270 6.50 -24.77 8.98
N LEU A 271 5.27 -24.32 9.23
CA LEU A 271 4.10 -25.18 9.36
C LEU A 271 3.41 -25.46 8.02
N LYS A 272 3.90 -24.88 6.91
CA LYS A 272 3.31 -25.09 5.59
C LYS A 272 3.68 -26.47 5.06
N ASP A 273 2.68 -27.30 4.81
CA ASP A 273 2.81 -28.60 4.14
C ASP A 273 1.99 -28.59 2.85
N ASN A 274 2.63 -28.21 1.74
CA ASN A 274 2.01 -28.30 0.42
C ASN A 274 2.38 -29.61 -0.23
N ILE A 275 1.39 -30.48 -0.45
CA ILE A 275 1.58 -31.75 -1.15
C ILE A 275 1.41 -31.51 -2.64
N HIS A 276 2.37 -32.02 -3.40
CA HIS A 276 2.36 -32.09 -4.84
C HIS A 276 2.38 -33.57 -5.23
N GLY A 277 1.69 -33.90 -6.31
CA GLY A 277 1.62 -35.29 -6.73
C GLY A 277 1.12 -35.45 -8.15
N PRO A 278 0.95 -36.70 -8.58
CA PRO A 278 0.50 -37.02 -9.93
C PRO A 278 -0.91 -36.53 -10.28
N TRP A 279 -1.69 -36.05 -9.30
CA TRP A 279 -3.02 -35.45 -9.46
C TRP A 279 -2.98 -33.92 -9.67
N ASP A 280 -1.81 -33.28 -9.58
CA ASP A 280 -1.68 -31.85 -9.87
C ASP A 280 -2.02 -31.57 -11.35
N GLU A 281 -2.63 -30.41 -11.60
CA GLU A 281 -2.99 -29.98 -12.96
C GLU A 281 -1.76 -29.95 -13.87
N ALA A 282 -1.90 -30.48 -15.09
CA ALA A 282 -0.82 -30.45 -16.07
C ALA A 282 -0.60 -29.01 -16.55
N GLU A 283 0.47 -28.37 -16.07
CA GLU A 283 0.91 -27.07 -16.58
C GLU A 283 1.58 -27.25 -17.96
N ILE A 284 0.90 -26.81 -19.02
CA ILE A 284 1.52 -26.68 -20.34
C ILE A 284 2.47 -25.49 -20.28
N LYS A 285 3.77 -25.76 -20.15
CA LYS A 285 4.80 -24.73 -20.35
C LYS A 285 4.94 -24.48 -21.84
N ASP A 286 4.01 -23.71 -22.40
CA ASP A 286 4.17 -23.23 -23.77
C ASP A 286 5.40 -22.34 -23.82
N ASP A 287 6.43 -22.79 -24.52
CA ASP A 287 7.50 -21.94 -25.03
C ASP A 287 6.86 -21.06 -26.12
N LEU A 288 6.10 -20.03 -25.70
CA LEU A 288 5.37 -19.11 -26.58
C LEU A 288 6.32 -18.41 -27.58
N SER A 289 7.62 -18.44 -27.27
CA SER A 289 8.73 -18.02 -28.11
C SER A 289 8.84 -18.80 -29.43
N ARG A 290 8.37 -20.06 -29.49
CA ARG A 290 8.33 -20.87 -30.72
C ARG A 290 7.13 -20.58 -31.62
N PHE A 291 6.04 -20.01 -31.09
CA PHE A 291 4.83 -19.71 -31.86
C PHE A 291 4.74 -18.25 -32.33
N LEU A 292 5.64 -17.38 -31.86
CA LEU A 292 5.72 -15.96 -32.22
C LEU A 292 6.91 -15.62 -33.16
N MET A 293 7.43 -16.61 -33.90
CA MET A 293 8.36 -16.38 -35.04
C MET A 293 7.61 -16.44 -36.38
#